data_AF-A0A256BKH9-F1
#
_entry.id   AF-A0A256BKH9-F1
#
_cell.length_a   1.000
_cell.length_b   1.000
_cell.length_c   1.000
_cell.angle_alpha   90.00
_cell.angle_beta   90.00
_cell.angle_gamma   90.00
#
_symmetry.space_group_name_H-M   'P 1'
#
loop_
_entity.id
_entity.type
_entity.pdbx_description
1 polymer ?
#
loop_
_entity_poly.entity_id
_entity_poly.type
_entity_poly.pdbx_seq_one_letter_code
_entity_poly.pdbx_strand_id
1 'polypeptide(L)' 'MPTYTSLLTVLDSLSIPYIPFSVSGHALKDDLLSVASQIKSHEIIPWHTFNPKNYGKILTNLRLKVFHPEYGKSYKV' A
#
# COMPACT_ATOMS: atom_id res chain seq x y z
N MET A 1 9.59 7.24 -12.34
CA MET A 1 10.36 6.27 -13.16
C MET A 1 10.93 7.01 -14.34
N PRO A 2 12.15 7.57 -14.25
CA PRO A 2 12.71 8.41 -15.31
C PRO A 2 12.81 7.69 -16.67
N THR A 3 12.97 6.37 -16.66
CA THR A 3 13.06 5.53 -17.87
C THR A 3 11.72 5.20 -18.51
N TYR A 4 10.60 5.27 -17.77
CA TYR A 4 9.27 4.96 -18.31
C TYR A 4 8.83 6.02 -19.33
N THR A 5 9.03 7.30 -19.01
CA THR A 5 8.74 8.40 -19.93
C THR A 5 9.57 8.29 -21.21
N SER A 6 10.87 7.99 -21.09
CA SER A 6 11.74 7.80 -22.25
C SER A 6 11.27 6.65 -23.14
N LEU A 7 10.82 5.52 -22.57
CA LEU A 7 10.24 4.42 -23.33
C LEU A 7 9.01 4.88 -24.12
N LEU A 8 8.07 5.59 -23.49
CA LEU A 8 6.87 6.06 -24.16
C LEU A 8 7.19 7.02 -25.32
N THR A 9 8.15 7.93 -25.13
CA THR A 9 8.60 8.84 -26.20
C THR A 9 9.18 8.09 -27.40
N VAL A 10 9.92 7.00 -27.17
CA VAL A 10 10.46 6.17 -28.26
C VAL A 10 9.36 5.40 -28.99
N LEU A 11 8.37 4.85 -28.27
CA LEU A 11 7.26 4.15 -28.90
C LEU A 11 6.41 5.10 -29.76
N ASP A 12 6.17 6.32 -29.27
CA ASP A 12 5.42 7.36 -29.98
C ASP A 12 6.13 7.82 -31.26
N SER A 13 7.46 8.06 -31.21
CA SER A 13 8.22 8.46 -32.39
C SER A 13 8.26 7.39 -33.49
N LEU A 14 8.04 6.12 -33.12
CA LEU A 14 7.92 4.99 -34.04
C LEU A 14 6.47 4.70 -34.44
N SER A 15 5.50 5.51 -34.00
CA SER A 15 4.06 5.29 -34.22
C SER A 15 3.57 3.93 -33.70
N ILE A 16 4.21 3.40 -32.65
CA ILE A 16 3.82 2.15 -32.01
C ILE A 16 2.84 2.46 -30.88
N PRO A 17 1.57 1.99 -30.94
CA PRO A 17 0.61 2.23 -29.89
C PRO A 17 1.01 1.48 -28.61
N TYR A 18 1.12 2.21 -27.51
CA TYR A 18 1.32 1.63 -26.18
C TYR A 18 -0.02 1.51 -25.43
N ILE A 19 -0.38 0.29 -25.04
CA ILE A 19 -1.59 0.01 -24.26
C ILE A 19 -1.13 -0.60 -22.92
N PRO A 20 -1.21 0.15 -21.79
CA PRO A 20 -0.88 -0.41 -20.49
C PRO A 20 -1.96 -1.41 -20.07
N PHE A 21 -1.57 -2.66 -19.83
CA PHE A 21 -2.46 -3.74 -19.41
C PHE A 21 -1.95 -4.38 -18.11
N SER A 22 -1.81 -3.55 -17.07
CA SER A 22 -1.27 -3.98 -15.77
C SER A 22 -2.39 -4.21 -14.74
N VAL A 23 -2.07 -5.05 -13.76
CA VAL A 23 -2.88 -5.27 -12.56
C VAL A 23 -1.98 -5.11 -11.32
N SER A 24 -2.55 -4.61 -10.23
CA SER A 24 -1.83 -4.50 -8.95
C SER A 24 -1.67 -5.87 -8.30
N GLY A 25 -0.49 -6.16 -7.77
CA GLY A 25 -0.27 -7.31 -6.87
C GLY A 25 -0.57 -7.01 -5.40
N HIS A 26 -0.86 -5.74 -5.05
CA HIS A 26 -1.20 -5.33 -3.69
C HIS A 26 -2.72 -5.22 -3.50
N ALA A 27 -3.17 -5.62 -2.31
CA ALA A 27 -4.54 -5.48 -1.85
C ALA A 27 -5.03 -4.02 -1.93
N LEU A 28 -6.28 -3.83 -2.33
CA LEU A 28 -6.92 -2.52 -2.31
C LEU A 28 -7.23 -2.11 -0.87
N LYS A 29 -7.53 -0.83 -0.68
CA LYS A 29 -7.91 -0.29 0.63
C LYS A 29 -9.06 -1.08 1.27
N ASP A 30 -10.09 -1.40 0.49
CA ASP A 30 -11.28 -2.07 1.02
C ASP A 30 -10.99 -3.54 1.35
N ASP A 31 -10.11 -4.20 0.59
CA ASP A 31 -9.61 -5.54 0.92
C ASP A 31 -8.89 -5.52 2.27
N LEU A 32 -7.99 -4.54 2.48
CA LEU A 32 -7.24 -4.39 3.72
C LEU A 32 -8.16 -4.12 4.94
N LEU A 33 -9.17 -3.26 4.78
CA LEU A 33 -10.14 -2.97 5.84
C LEU A 33 -11.06 -4.15 6.14
N SER A 34 -11.44 -4.90 5.10
CA SER A 34 -12.23 -6.12 5.23
C SER A 34 -11.46 -7.17 6.03
N VAL A 35 -10.20 -7.43 5.66
CA VAL A 35 -9.33 -8.37 6.38
C VAL A 35 -9.13 -7.96 7.84
N ALA A 36 -8.82 -6.68 8.09
CA ALA A 36 -8.63 -6.18 9.46
C ALA A 36 -9.88 -6.36 10.33
N SER A 37 -11.06 -6.11 9.74
CA SER A 37 -12.36 -6.21 10.44
C SER A 37 -12.82 -7.65 10.64
N GLN A 38 -12.38 -8.58 9.78
CA GLN A 38 -12.68 -10.01 9.90
C GLN A 38 -11.78 -10.70 10.94
N ILE A 39 -10.47 -10.44 10.89
CA ILE A 39 -9.50 -11.06 11.82
C ILE A 39 -9.68 -10.52 13.23
N LYS A 40 -9.92 -9.20 13.38
CA LYS A 40 -10.02 -8.51 14.69
C LYS A 40 -8.87 -8.86 15.62
N SER A 41 -7.64 -8.74 15.14
CA SER A 41 -6.46 -9.02 15.95
C SER A 41 -6.41 -8.13 17.19
N HIS A 42 -5.73 -8.61 18.24
CA HIS A 42 -5.55 -7.83 19.46
C HIS A 42 -4.87 -6.48 19.19
N GLU A 43 -3.95 -6.45 18.22
CA GLU A 43 -3.25 -5.27 17.78
C GLU A 43 -2.91 -5.40 16.29
N ILE A 44 -2.90 -4.28 15.56
CA ILE A 44 -2.56 -4.22 14.13
C ILE A 44 -1.35 -3.31 13.94
N ILE A 45 -0.41 -3.74 13.12
CA ILE A 45 0.82 -3.01 12.78
C ILE A 45 0.81 -2.62 11.30
N PRO A 46 0.47 -1.37 10.95
CA PRO A 46 0.64 -0.85 9.60
C PRO A 46 2.12 -0.76 9.22
N TRP A 47 2.54 -1.56 8.24
CA TRP A 47 3.91 -1.64 7.75
C TRP A 47 3.94 -1.84 6.23
N HIS A 48 5.13 -1.76 5.62
CA HIS A 48 5.32 -1.86 4.16
C HIS A 48 4.43 -0.86 3.36
N THR A 49 4.26 0.34 3.90
CA THR A 49 3.52 1.44 3.29
C THR A 49 4.25 2.75 3.57
N PHE A 50 4.17 3.71 2.64
CA PHE A 50 4.70 5.05 2.84
C PHE A 50 3.84 5.91 3.78
N ASN A 51 2.60 5.49 4.07
CA ASN A 51 1.68 6.26 4.92
C ASN A 51 1.02 5.40 6.01
N PRO A 52 1.81 4.80 6.92
CA PRO A 52 1.29 3.91 7.96
C PRO A 52 0.37 4.65 8.93
N LYS A 53 0.64 5.93 9.20
CA LYS A 53 -0.17 6.78 10.08
C LYS A 53 -1.59 6.99 9.56
N ASN A 54 -1.76 7.22 8.26
CA ASN A 54 -3.09 7.39 7.68
C ASN A 54 -3.91 6.11 7.78
N TYR A 55 -3.31 4.96 7.44
CA TYR A 55 -4.00 3.68 7.57
C TYR A 55 -4.34 3.37 9.03
N GLY A 56 -3.41 3.64 9.96
CA GLY A 56 -3.64 3.52 11.39
C GLY A 56 -4.83 4.33 11.89
N LYS A 57 -4.96 5.60 11.49
CA LYS A 57 -6.12 6.44 11.83
C LYS A 57 -7.44 5.83 11.38
N ILE A 58 -7.49 5.27 10.17
CA ILE A 58 -8.70 4.63 9.65
C ILE A 58 -9.07 3.41 10.50
N LEU A 59 -8.09 2.57 10.84
CA LEU A 59 -8.30 1.40 11.71
C LEU A 59 -8.75 1.80 13.13
N THR A 60 -8.17 2.84 13.71
CA THR A 60 -8.58 3.37 15.01
C THR A 60 -10.02 3.89 14.99
N ASN A 61 -10.45 4.53 13.89
CA ASN A 61 -11.86 4.95 13.72
C ASN A 61 -12.82 3.75 13.66
N LEU A 62 -12.34 2.59 13.20
CA LEU A 62 -13.06 1.31 13.26
C LEU A 62 -12.96 0.62 14.62
N ARG A 63 -12.44 1.32 15.65
CA ARG A 63 -12.22 0.81 17.01
C ARG A 63 -11.23 -0.37 17.08
N LEU A 64 -10.34 -0.49 16.08
CA LEU A 64 -9.26 -1.47 16.11
C LEU A 64 -8.02 -0.85 16.78
N LYS A 65 -7.30 -1.67 17.55
CA LYS A 65 -6.08 -1.24 18.23
C LYS A 65 -4.92 -1.24 17.24
N VAL A 66 -4.20 -0.12 17.16
CA VAL A 66 -3.10 0.08 16.21
C VAL A 66 -1.82 0.39 16.96
N PHE A 67 -0.74 -0.24 16.53
CA PHE A 67 0.61 0.03 16.97
C PHE A 67 1.47 0.54 15.81
N HIS A 68 2.22 1.61 16.06
CA HIS A 68 3.14 2.21 15.09
C HIS A 68 4.59 1.98 15.53
N PRO A 69 5.32 1.05 14.89
CA PRO A 69 6.70 0.79 15.23
C PRO A 69 7.60 1.92 14.73
N GLU A 70 8.74 2.07 15.40
CA GLU A 70 9.83 2.95 15.02
C GLU A 70 10.92 2.13 14.33
N TYR A 71 11.56 2.73 13.33
CA TYR A 71 12.66 2.08 12.62
C TYR A 71 13.82 1.76 13.56
N GLY A 72 14.35 0.54 13.49
CA GLY A 72 15.49 0.09 14.28
C GLY A 72 15.19 -0.22 15.76
N LYS A 73 13.91 -0.21 16.17
CA LYS A 73 13.51 -0.49 17.55
C LYS A 73 12.94 -1.90 17.68
N SER A 74 13.38 -2.62 18.71
CA SER A 74 12.85 -3.94 19.07
C SER A 74 11.75 -3.81 20.10
N TYR A 75 10.70 -4.61 19.94
CA TYR A 75 9.55 -4.65 20.84
C TYR A 75 9.38 -6.07 21.39
N LYS A 76 8.99 -6.19 22.66
CA LYS A 76 8.60 -7.47 23.27
C LYS A 76 7.09 -7.61 23.16
N VAL A 77 6.65 -8.77 22.70
CA VAL A 77 5.24 -9.11 22.51
C VAL A 77 4.75 -9.94 23.68
#